data_AF-A0A9W8MT24-F1
#
_entry.id   AF-A0A9W8MT24-F1
#
_cell.length_a   1.000
_cell.length_b   1.000
_cell.length_c   1.000
_cell.angle_alpha   90.00
_cell.angle_beta   90.00
_cell.angle_gamma   90.00
#
_symmetry.space_group_name_H-M   'P 1'
#
loop_
_entity.id
_entity.type
_entity.pdbx_description
1 polymer ?
#
loop_
_entity_poly.entity_id
_entity_poly.type
_entity_poly.pdbx_seq_one_letter_code
_entity_poly.pdbx_strand_id
1 'polypeptide(L)'
;MSYQWYSPPPQAQSHERARRHRDWSRDHRSNRPPPYTNLPQESQGLLGNPQLEYGSVNTNGSADGQPAKRTSRRAVWVWTIVACIFGYLISYPIPSAYHESLRRGWARDENRHAVLVRQWTAEVREHNALRAKMQAEREAMDLERKRWDKEWDEHEKRKEDARKEEEKQKEDKRREDKERKEREEHEKEQKERRMREGLFWTGFGPSQCVKYGTREYSATLAGRVPLEYDPREECYEKTIEIHGRSVKPIRCDEQDTCGRPLARWNIDFDEAACTTWWGYFHDKGCYSTGKRHFEAPLENLQSEDHWRDICGTTPAAIRNVYYSSPTSCAEWGGRKWGMWDVDDGSCA
;
A
#
# COMPACT_ATOMS: atom_id res chain seq x y z
N MET A 1 -0.86 -4.75 64.45
CA MET A 1 0.37 -4.58 63.66
C MET A 1 0.36 -5.63 62.57
N SER A 2 -0.10 -5.29 61.37
CA SER A 2 -0.19 -6.20 60.23
C SER A 2 0.39 -5.47 59.02
N TYR A 3 1.48 -5.99 58.47
CA TYR A 3 2.19 -5.39 57.34
C TYR A 3 1.45 -5.76 56.05
N GLN A 4 0.83 -4.79 55.40
CA GLN A 4 0.33 -4.90 54.04
C GLN A 4 1.47 -4.65 53.06
N TRP A 5 1.81 -5.68 52.29
CA TRP A 5 2.76 -5.62 51.19
C TRP A 5 2.07 -4.97 49.98
N TYR A 6 2.56 -3.79 49.58
CA TYR A 6 2.22 -3.17 48.30
C TYR A 6 2.93 -3.93 47.18
N SER A 7 2.15 -4.52 46.26
CA SER A 7 2.66 -5.03 44.98
C SER A 7 2.70 -3.89 43.96
N PRO A 8 3.82 -3.67 43.25
CA PRO A 8 3.88 -2.69 42.17
C PRO A 8 3.21 -3.23 40.88
N PRO A 9 2.70 -2.35 40.00
CA PRO A 9 2.01 -2.74 38.78
C PRO A 9 2.96 -3.32 37.72
N PRO A 10 2.46 -4.19 36.82
CA PRO A 10 3.27 -4.83 35.80
C PRO A 10 3.72 -3.80 34.75
N GLN A 11 5.04 -3.67 34.60
CA GLN A 11 5.65 -2.88 33.54
C GLN A 11 5.31 -3.46 32.16
N ALA A 12 4.81 -2.60 31.28
CA ALA A 12 4.59 -2.86 29.88
C ALA A 12 5.92 -3.20 29.18
N GLN A 13 6.17 -4.48 28.95
CA GLN A 13 7.15 -4.98 27.99
C GLN A 13 6.41 -5.43 26.72
N SER A 14 5.85 -4.47 26.00
CA SER A 14 5.38 -4.66 24.63
C SER A 14 6.28 -3.84 23.69
N HIS A 15 6.60 -4.44 22.54
CA HIS A 15 7.13 -3.82 21.30
C HIS A 15 8.60 -3.92 20.86
N GLU A 16 9.53 -4.61 21.55
CA GLU A 16 10.91 -4.73 21.01
C GLU A 16 11.35 -6.11 20.47
N ARG A 17 10.56 -7.18 20.63
CA ARG A 17 10.93 -8.51 20.08
C ARG A 17 10.47 -8.80 18.65
N ALA A 18 9.64 -7.95 18.04
CA ALA A 18 9.10 -8.19 16.70
C ALA A 18 9.95 -7.63 15.53
N ARG A 19 11.04 -6.89 15.80
CA ARG A 19 11.88 -6.29 14.74
C ARG A 19 13.16 -7.06 14.39
N ARG A 20 13.54 -8.12 15.12
CA ARG A 20 14.78 -8.88 14.84
C ARG A 20 14.64 -10.13 13.96
N HIS A 21 13.45 -10.46 13.46
CA HIS A 21 13.25 -11.64 12.61
C HIS A 21 12.98 -11.32 11.12
N ARG A 22 13.17 -10.07 10.67
CA ARG A 22 12.93 -9.67 9.28
C ARG A 22 14.18 -9.45 8.42
N ASP A 23 15.36 -9.81 8.89
CA ASP A 23 16.62 -9.48 8.22
C ASP A 23 17.49 -10.70 7.84
N TRP A 24 16.94 -11.93 7.90
CA TRP A 24 17.68 -13.16 7.59
C TRP A 24 17.21 -13.92 6.34
N SER A 25 16.32 -13.33 5.52
CA SER A 25 15.79 -13.99 4.32
C SER A 25 16.23 -13.39 2.99
N ARG A 26 17.31 -12.58 2.97
CA ARG A 26 17.78 -11.92 1.73
C ARG A 26 19.07 -12.47 1.11
N ASP A 27 19.65 -13.55 1.63
CA ASP A 27 20.99 -14.02 1.20
C ASP A 27 21.12 -15.47 0.69
N HIS A 28 20.03 -16.13 0.29
CA HIS A 28 20.12 -17.49 -0.32
C HIS A 28 19.63 -17.61 -1.76
N ARG A 29 19.67 -16.52 -2.55
CA ARG A 29 19.65 -16.60 -4.02
C ARG A 29 21.05 -16.47 -4.61
N SER A 30 21.91 -17.47 -4.41
CA SER A 30 23.15 -17.55 -5.19
C SER A 30 23.68 -18.97 -5.42
N ASN A 31 22.81 -19.97 -5.46
CA ASN A 31 23.13 -21.25 -6.12
C ASN A 31 22.40 -21.31 -7.46
N ARG A 32 22.74 -20.38 -8.36
CA ARG A 32 22.61 -20.65 -9.79
C ARG A 32 23.92 -21.32 -10.23
N PRO A 33 23.89 -22.43 -11.00
CA PRO A 33 25.10 -22.92 -11.63
C PRO A 33 25.73 -21.80 -12.47
N PRO A 34 27.07 -21.76 -12.60
CA PRO A 34 27.74 -20.70 -13.34
C PRO A 34 27.20 -20.62 -14.77
N PRO A 35 26.96 -19.41 -15.30
CA PRO A 35 26.62 -19.25 -16.70
C PRO A 35 27.86 -19.64 -17.49
N TYR A 36 27.80 -20.76 -18.21
CA TYR A 36 28.76 -20.99 -19.28
C TYR A 36 28.60 -19.85 -20.26
N THR A 37 29.67 -19.06 -20.35
CA THR A 37 29.89 -17.95 -21.26
C THR A 37 29.25 -18.21 -22.62
N ASN A 38 28.22 -17.43 -22.93
CA ASN A 38 27.82 -17.18 -24.32
C ASN A 38 29.03 -16.57 -25.03
N LEU A 39 29.61 -17.33 -25.95
CA LEU A 39 30.47 -16.78 -26.98
C LEU A 39 29.67 -15.71 -27.76
N PRO A 40 30.29 -14.58 -28.16
CA PRO A 40 29.59 -13.51 -28.84
C PRO A 40 28.98 -14.02 -30.16
N GLN A 41 27.68 -13.83 -30.30
CA GLN A 41 27.00 -13.92 -31.58
C GLN A 41 27.25 -12.59 -32.31
N GLU A 42 28.37 -12.55 -33.05
CA GLU A 42 28.73 -11.47 -33.94
C GLU A 42 27.76 -11.48 -35.14
N SER A 43 26.90 -10.46 -35.19
CA SER A 43 25.96 -10.25 -36.29
C SER A 43 26.63 -9.42 -37.38
N GLN A 44 26.76 -10.06 -38.54
CA GLN A 44 26.60 -9.51 -39.89
C GLN A 44 27.11 -8.10 -40.17
N GLY A 45 28.19 -8.01 -40.95
CA GLY A 45 28.47 -6.81 -41.72
C GLY A 45 29.79 -6.89 -42.47
N LEU A 46 29.69 -7.25 -43.75
CA LEU A 46 30.60 -6.81 -44.82
C LEU A 46 32.07 -7.18 -44.65
N LEU A 47 32.55 -8.12 -45.48
CA LEU A 47 33.67 -7.93 -46.41
C LEU A 47 34.03 -9.27 -47.06
N GLY A 48 33.84 -9.31 -48.38
CA GLY A 48 34.68 -10.02 -49.34
C GLY A 48 34.99 -11.50 -49.09
N ASN A 49 34.35 -12.38 -49.87
CA ASN A 49 35.02 -13.57 -50.37
C ASN A 49 36.42 -13.19 -50.89
N PRO A 50 37.53 -13.76 -50.40
CA PRO A 50 38.65 -14.01 -51.28
C PRO A 50 38.26 -15.26 -52.07
N GLN A 51 37.75 -15.06 -53.29
CA GLN A 51 37.97 -16.06 -54.32
C GLN A 51 39.48 -16.31 -54.35
N LEU A 52 39.90 -17.48 -53.89
CA LEU A 52 41.15 -18.08 -54.34
C LEU A 52 40.93 -18.45 -55.82
N GLU A 53 40.99 -17.42 -56.67
CA GLU A 53 41.36 -17.56 -58.06
C GLU A 53 42.70 -18.30 -58.06
N TYR A 54 42.68 -19.54 -58.55
CA TYR A 54 43.85 -20.09 -59.21
C TYR A 54 44.16 -19.16 -60.39
N GLY A 55 45.02 -18.18 -60.15
CA GLY A 55 45.62 -17.37 -61.19
C GLY A 55 46.35 -18.28 -62.16
N SER A 56 45.74 -18.53 -63.32
CA SER A 56 46.45 -18.99 -64.50
C SER A 56 47.44 -17.89 -64.87
N VAL A 57 48.73 -18.15 -64.67
CA VAL A 57 49.80 -17.30 -65.17
C VAL A 57 49.76 -17.36 -66.71
N ASN A 58 49.06 -16.40 -67.31
CA ASN A 58 49.21 -16.00 -68.69
C ASN A 58 50.40 -15.04 -68.75
N THR A 59 51.53 -15.46 -69.33
CA THR A 59 52.60 -14.56 -69.78
C THR A 59 52.50 -14.41 -71.30
N ASN A 60 51.70 -13.42 -71.75
CA ASN A 60 51.74 -12.87 -73.10
C ASN A 60 52.16 -11.39 -73.02
N GLY A 61 53.19 -11.02 -73.77
CA GLY A 61 53.67 -9.65 -74.03
C GLY A 61 55.06 -9.74 -74.68
N SER A 62 55.19 -9.68 -76.01
CA SER A 62 55.27 -8.46 -76.84
C SER A 62 56.34 -7.48 -76.34
N ALA A 63 57.25 -6.91 -77.14
CA ALA A 63 57.47 -6.89 -78.58
C ALA A 63 58.88 -6.30 -78.84
N ASP A 64 59.32 -6.37 -80.10
CA ASP A 64 60.32 -5.51 -80.77
C ASP A 64 61.79 -5.57 -80.26
N GLY A 65 62.83 -5.60 -81.10
CA GLY A 65 62.95 -5.49 -82.54
C GLY A 65 64.43 -5.24 -82.90
N GLN A 66 64.83 -5.69 -84.09
CA GLN A 66 66.01 -5.27 -84.87
C GLN A 66 67.43 -5.79 -84.47
N PRO A 67 68.44 -5.73 -85.38
CA PRO A 67 68.45 -6.37 -86.69
C PRO A 67 69.79 -7.08 -87.01
N ALA A 68 69.73 -7.95 -88.04
CA ALA A 68 70.78 -8.27 -89.02
C ALA A 68 72.22 -8.60 -88.55
N LYS A 69 72.65 -9.83 -88.84
CA LYS A 69 73.97 -10.09 -89.47
C LYS A 69 73.94 -11.45 -90.21
N ARG A 70 74.08 -11.35 -91.53
CA ARG A 70 74.11 -12.43 -92.52
C ARG A 70 75.44 -13.16 -92.40
N THR A 71 75.45 -14.33 -91.74
CA THR A 71 76.65 -15.16 -91.58
C THR A 71 76.53 -16.48 -92.36
N SER A 72 77.69 -16.93 -92.84
CA SER A 72 77.94 -17.90 -93.90
C SER A 72 77.31 -19.30 -93.67
N ARG A 73 76.47 -19.74 -94.63
CA ARG A 73 75.74 -21.02 -94.66
C ARG A 73 76.59 -22.32 -94.65
N ARG A 74 77.92 -22.23 -94.53
CA ARG A 74 78.82 -23.40 -94.50
C ARG A 74 79.39 -23.74 -93.12
N ALA A 75 79.28 -22.85 -92.12
CA ALA A 75 79.80 -23.10 -90.77
C ALA A 75 78.76 -23.68 -89.77
N VAL A 76 77.46 -23.51 -90.04
CA VAL A 76 76.38 -23.98 -89.15
C VAL A 76 76.26 -25.50 -89.13
N TRP A 77 76.45 -26.17 -90.27
CA TRP A 77 76.32 -27.63 -90.37
C TRP A 77 77.35 -28.40 -89.53
N VAL A 78 78.57 -27.87 -89.37
CA VAL A 78 79.62 -28.52 -88.58
C VAL A 78 79.30 -28.48 -87.08
N TRP A 79 78.77 -27.36 -86.58
CA TRP A 79 78.42 -27.22 -85.16
C TRP A 79 77.17 -28.04 -84.76
N THR A 80 76.17 -28.18 -85.63
CA THR A 80 75.03 -29.10 -85.37
C THR A 80 75.47 -30.56 -85.27
N ILE A 81 76.41 -31.00 -86.12
CA ILE A 81 76.91 -32.38 -86.05
C ILE A 81 77.71 -32.60 -84.77
N VAL A 82 78.56 -31.65 -84.37
CA VAL A 82 79.31 -31.73 -83.09
C VAL A 82 78.38 -31.69 -81.88
N ALA A 83 77.33 -30.85 -81.89
CA ALA A 83 76.35 -30.79 -80.81
C ALA A 83 75.49 -32.07 -80.74
N CYS A 84 75.13 -32.67 -81.87
CA CYS A 84 74.44 -33.97 -81.90
C CYS A 84 75.36 -35.10 -81.40
N ILE A 85 76.65 -35.09 -81.75
CA ILE A 85 77.61 -36.07 -81.21
C ILE A 85 77.80 -35.84 -79.71
N PHE A 86 77.95 -34.60 -79.23
CA PHE A 86 78.11 -34.31 -77.79
C PHE A 86 76.85 -34.63 -76.97
N GLY A 87 75.65 -34.36 -77.52
CA GLY A 87 74.37 -34.79 -76.92
C GLY A 87 74.22 -36.31 -76.89
N TYR A 88 74.70 -37.02 -77.91
CA TYR A 88 74.73 -38.48 -77.95
C TYR A 88 75.76 -39.06 -76.95
N LEU A 89 76.89 -38.37 -76.73
CA LEU A 89 77.89 -38.75 -75.73
C LEU A 89 77.44 -38.47 -74.28
N ILE A 90 76.65 -37.41 -74.04
CA ILE A 90 76.02 -37.15 -72.72
C ILE A 90 74.84 -38.11 -72.47
N SER A 91 74.20 -38.60 -73.54
CA SER A 91 73.16 -39.63 -73.49
C SER A 91 73.73 -41.07 -73.47
N TYR A 92 74.98 -41.25 -73.03
CA TYR A 92 75.46 -42.58 -72.64
C TYR A 92 74.61 -43.09 -71.47
N PRO A 93 74.20 -44.37 -71.47
CA PRO A 93 73.41 -44.93 -70.40
C PRO A 93 74.16 -44.78 -69.08
N ILE A 94 73.59 -43.98 -68.18
CA ILE A 94 73.90 -44.08 -66.75
C ILE A 94 73.85 -45.58 -66.43
N PRO A 95 74.90 -46.17 -65.81
CA PRO A 95 75.08 -47.62 -65.73
C PRO A 95 73.78 -48.30 -65.29
N SER A 96 73.31 -49.32 -66.03
CA SER A 96 72.05 -50.03 -65.75
C SER A 96 71.92 -50.50 -64.29
N ALA A 97 73.06 -50.76 -63.64
CA ALA A 97 73.18 -51.07 -62.22
C ALA A 97 72.68 -49.94 -61.30
N TYR A 98 72.87 -48.66 -61.65
CA TYR A 98 72.36 -47.52 -60.89
C TYR A 98 70.83 -47.47 -60.94
N HIS A 99 70.22 -47.60 -62.13
CA HIS A 99 68.77 -47.63 -62.29
C HIS A 99 68.11 -48.84 -61.61
N GLU A 100 68.79 -49.99 -61.56
CA GLU A 100 68.28 -51.16 -60.84
C GLU A 100 68.37 -50.98 -59.32
N SER A 101 69.46 -50.40 -58.82
CA SER A 101 69.59 -50.05 -57.39
C SER A 101 68.55 -49.02 -56.95
N LEU A 102 68.23 -48.04 -57.81
CA LEU A 102 67.20 -47.04 -57.57
C LEU A 102 65.80 -47.67 -57.55
N ARG A 103 65.49 -48.59 -58.48
CA ARG A 103 64.24 -49.36 -58.49
C ARG A 103 64.07 -50.21 -57.22
N ARG A 104 65.14 -50.85 -56.74
CA ARG A 104 65.12 -51.59 -55.46
C ARG A 104 64.98 -50.67 -54.25
N GLY A 105 65.53 -49.46 -54.31
CA GLY A 105 65.29 -48.40 -53.33
C GLY A 105 63.82 -48.02 -53.27
N TRP A 106 63.25 -47.67 -54.42
CA TRP A 106 61.84 -47.30 -54.56
C TRP A 106 60.90 -48.42 -54.15
N ALA A 107 61.17 -49.68 -54.50
CA ALA A 107 60.33 -50.80 -54.06
C ALA A 107 60.35 -50.99 -52.53
N ARG A 108 61.47 -50.70 -51.85
CA ARG A 108 61.53 -50.74 -50.38
C ARG A 108 60.79 -49.56 -49.76
N ASP A 109 60.92 -48.38 -50.35
CA ASP A 109 60.22 -47.19 -49.88
C ASP A 109 58.71 -47.31 -50.12
N GLU A 110 58.28 -47.83 -51.26
CA GLU A 110 56.88 -48.12 -51.56
C GLU A 110 56.29 -49.13 -50.58
N ASN A 111 57.03 -50.19 -50.23
CA ASN A 111 56.60 -51.12 -49.19
C ASN A 111 56.53 -50.47 -47.80
N ARG A 112 57.50 -49.61 -47.44
CA ARG A 112 57.47 -48.85 -46.17
C ARG A 112 56.28 -47.89 -46.13
N HIS A 113 56.03 -47.17 -47.23
CA HIS A 113 54.87 -46.29 -47.38
C HIS A 113 53.57 -47.09 -47.32
N ALA A 114 53.49 -48.26 -47.94
CA ALA A 114 52.30 -49.11 -47.89
C ALA A 114 51.99 -49.57 -46.45
N VAL A 115 53.01 -49.92 -45.66
CA VAL A 115 52.84 -50.27 -44.23
C VAL A 115 52.39 -49.06 -43.41
N LEU A 116 53.04 -47.90 -43.59
CA LEU A 116 52.67 -46.66 -42.89
C LEU A 116 51.25 -46.20 -43.25
N VAL A 117 50.87 -46.29 -44.52
CA VAL A 117 49.50 -45.98 -44.97
C VAL A 117 48.50 -46.93 -44.31
N ARG A 118 48.80 -48.24 -44.21
CA ARG A 118 47.91 -49.18 -43.52
C ARG A 118 47.76 -48.82 -42.04
N GLN A 119 48.86 -48.56 -41.33
CA GLN A 119 48.82 -48.15 -39.92
C GLN A 119 48.03 -46.85 -39.73
N TRP A 120 48.34 -45.83 -40.53
CA TRP A 120 47.62 -44.56 -40.50
C TRP A 120 46.13 -44.73 -40.83
N THR A 121 45.76 -45.54 -41.82
CA THR A 121 44.34 -45.80 -42.12
C THR A 121 43.62 -46.53 -40.99
N ALA A 122 44.31 -47.40 -40.23
CA ALA A 122 43.74 -48.06 -39.06
C ALA A 122 43.52 -47.04 -37.92
N GLU A 123 44.52 -46.21 -37.62
CA GLU A 123 44.40 -45.13 -36.62
C GLU A 123 43.29 -44.13 -36.98
N VAL A 124 43.19 -43.72 -38.24
CA VAL A 124 42.12 -42.84 -38.72
C VAL A 124 40.75 -43.48 -38.52
N ARG A 125 40.60 -44.79 -38.76
CA ARG A 125 39.34 -45.50 -38.51
C ARG A 125 38.99 -45.53 -37.03
N GLU A 126 39.95 -45.84 -36.15
CA GLU A 126 39.72 -45.86 -34.70
C GLU A 126 39.34 -44.48 -34.17
N HIS A 127 40.07 -43.44 -34.59
CA HIS A 127 39.79 -42.08 -34.20
C HIS A 127 38.44 -41.57 -34.74
N ASN A 128 38.07 -41.94 -35.97
CA ASN A 128 36.75 -41.64 -36.52
C ASN A 128 35.64 -42.39 -35.76
N ALA A 129 35.85 -43.66 -35.38
CA ALA A 129 34.92 -44.41 -34.57
C ALA A 129 34.73 -43.79 -33.18
N LEU A 130 35.82 -43.32 -32.56
CA LEU A 130 35.76 -42.61 -31.28
C LEU A 130 35.01 -41.28 -31.41
N ARG A 131 35.24 -40.50 -32.47
CA ARG A 131 34.48 -39.27 -32.74
C ARG A 131 33.00 -39.54 -32.94
N ALA A 132 32.65 -40.58 -33.69
CA ALA A 132 31.26 -40.99 -33.88
C ALA A 132 30.61 -41.37 -32.55
N LYS A 133 31.33 -42.10 -31.68
CA LYS A 133 30.86 -42.43 -30.33
C LYS A 133 30.64 -41.18 -29.47
N MET A 134 31.62 -40.28 -29.42
CA MET A 134 31.50 -39.02 -28.69
C MET A 134 30.34 -38.15 -29.22
N GLN A 135 30.09 -38.16 -30.53
CA GLN A 135 28.97 -37.43 -31.11
C GLN A 135 27.63 -38.06 -30.71
N ALA A 136 27.51 -39.38 -30.78
CA ALA A 136 26.32 -40.10 -30.33
C ALA A 136 26.04 -39.87 -28.83
N GLU A 137 27.09 -39.87 -27.99
CA GLU A 137 26.96 -39.55 -26.55
C GLU A 137 26.51 -38.10 -26.32
N ARG A 138 27.02 -37.14 -27.10
CA ARG A 138 26.56 -35.73 -27.04
C ARG A 138 25.10 -35.60 -27.44
N GLU A 139 24.69 -36.24 -28.53
CA GLU A 139 23.30 -36.23 -28.98
C GLU A 139 22.36 -36.86 -27.95
N ALA A 140 22.80 -37.95 -27.29
CA ALA A 140 22.05 -38.58 -26.20
C ALA A 140 21.91 -37.64 -24.98
N MET A 141 23.01 -36.99 -24.57
CA MET A 141 22.99 -36.00 -23.48
C MET A 141 22.12 -34.79 -23.81
N ASP A 142 22.12 -34.32 -25.06
CA ASP A 142 21.29 -33.19 -25.50
C ASP A 142 19.80 -33.54 -25.48
N LEU A 143 19.45 -34.77 -25.84
CA LEU A 143 18.07 -35.27 -25.72
C LEU A 143 17.64 -35.38 -24.25
N GLU A 144 18.53 -35.84 -23.37
CA GLU A 144 18.27 -35.90 -21.93
C GLU A 144 18.06 -34.50 -21.33
N ARG A 145 18.91 -33.53 -21.69
CA ARG A 145 18.75 -32.13 -21.29
C ARG A 145 17.40 -31.58 -21.72
N LYS A 146 17.00 -31.80 -22.98
CA LYS A 146 15.69 -31.35 -23.48
C LYS A 146 14.51 -31.97 -22.72
N ARG A 147 14.62 -33.22 -22.28
CA ARG A 147 13.60 -33.87 -21.44
C ARG A 147 13.54 -33.21 -20.07
N TRP A 148 14.71 -33.02 -19.45
CA TRP A 148 14.82 -32.39 -18.15
C TRP A 148 14.31 -30.95 -18.16
N ASP A 149 14.64 -30.17 -19.19
CA ASP A 149 14.14 -28.80 -19.38
C ASP A 149 12.61 -28.79 -19.48
N LYS A 150 12.01 -29.72 -20.23
CA LYS A 150 10.56 -29.84 -20.35
C LYS A 150 9.90 -30.20 -19.01
N GLU A 151 10.44 -31.17 -18.29
CA GLU A 151 9.95 -31.55 -16.96
C GLU A 151 10.06 -30.39 -15.97
N TRP A 152 11.15 -29.62 -16.05
CA TRP A 152 11.37 -28.44 -15.23
C TRP A 152 10.34 -27.34 -15.52
N ASP A 153 10.08 -27.05 -16.79
CA ASP A 153 9.06 -26.09 -17.23
C ASP A 153 7.65 -26.49 -16.76
N GLU A 154 7.31 -27.79 -16.86
CA GLU A 154 6.04 -28.31 -16.35
C GLU A 154 5.93 -28.18 -14.84
N HIS A 155 7.01 -28.46 -14.11
CA HIS A 155 7.05 -28.35 -12.66
C HIS A 155 6.93 -26.90 -12.19
N GLU A 156 7.61 -25.95 -12.85
CA GLU A 156 7.48 -24.52 -12.52
C GLU A 156 6.07 -23.99 -12.82
N LYS A 157 5.44 -24.40 -13.93
CA LYS A 157 4.03 -24.08 -14.19
C LYS A 157 3.10 -24.58 -13.10
N ARG A 158 3.24 -25.85 -12.66
CA ARG A 158 2.43 -26.41 -11.56
C ARG A 158 2.60 -25.61 -10.27
N LYS A 159 3.81 -25.15 -9.97
CA LYS A 159 4.08 -24.33 -8.78
C LYS A 159 3.48 -22.93 -8.90
N GLU A 160 3.51 -22.33 -10.09
CA GLU A 160 2.87 -21.06 -10.35
C GLU A 160 1.34 -21.14 -10.22
N ASP A 161 0.73 -22.18 -10.78
CA ASP A 161 -0.71 -22.41 -10.69
C ASP A 161 -1.15 -22.70 -9.25
N ALA A 162 -0.38 -23.51 -8.52
CA ALA A 162 -0.61 -23.75 -7.10
C ALA A 162 -0.53 -22.45 -6.26
N ARG A 163 0.43 -21.57 -6.56
CA ARG A 163 0.54 -20.26 -5.89
C ARG A 163 -0.66 -19.36 -6.21
N LYS A 164 -1.10 -19.31 -7.47
CA LYS A 164 -2.27 -18.53 -7.89
C LYS A 164 -3.55 -19.03 -7.20
N GLU A 165 -3.72 -20.35 -7.10
CA GLU A 165 -4.86 -20.95 -6.43
C GLU A 165 -4.84 -20.66 -4.91
N GLU A 166 -3.68 -20.76 -4.26
CA GLU A 166 -3.53 -20.40 -2.85
C GLU A 166 -3.82 -18.92 -2.60
N GLU A 167 -3.35 -18.02 -3.48
CA GLU A 167 -3.63 -16.59 -3.41
C GLU A 167 -5.14 -16.30 -3.55
N LYS A 168 -5.80 -16.95 -4.52
CA LYS A 168 -7.25 -16.84 -4.73
C LYS A 168 -8.03 -17.34 -3.51
N GLN A 169 -7.67 -18.50 -2.95
CA GLN A 169 -8.30 -19.02 -1.73
C GLN A 169 -8.12 -18.08 -0.53
N LYS A 170 -6.94 -17.46 -0.38
CA LYS A 170 -6.71 -16.45 0.66
C LYS A 170 -7.56 -15.20 0.45
N GLU A 171 -7.72 -14.75 -0.79
CA GLU A 171 -8.56 -13.60 -1.12
C GLU A 171 -10.04 -13.89 -0.85
N ASP A 172 -10.55 -15.04 -1.28
CA ASP A 172 -11.91 -15.49 -1.02
C ASP A 172 -12.20 -15.57 0.47
N LYS A 173 -11.29 -16.18 1.25
CA LYS A 173 -11.39 -16.22 2.71
C LYS A 173 -11.40 -14.82 3.34
N ARG A 174 -10.57 -13.89 2.85
CA ARG A 174 -10.57 -12.50 3.34
C ARG A 174 -11.88 -11.77 3.03
N ARG A 175 -12.48 -12.05 1.88
CA ARG A 175 -13.79 -11.50 1.49
C ARG A 175 -14.90 -12.05 2.40
N GLU A 176 -14.94 -13.36 2.62
CA GLU A 176 -15.90 -13.99 3.54
C GLU A 176 -15.75 -13.48 4.98
N ASP A 177 -14.52 -13.34 5.48
CA ASP A 177 -14.25 -12.79 6.81
C ASP A 177 -14.69 -11.33 6.94
N LYS A 178 -14.55 -10.53 5.87
CA LYS A 178 -15.02 -9.14 5.81
C LYS A 178 -16.54 -9.07 5.85
N GLU A 179 -17.21 -9.87 5.01
CA GLU A 179 -18.68 -9.93 4.99
C GLU A 179 -19.26 -10.44 6.32
N ARG A 180 -18.60 -11.40 6.98
CA ARG A 180 -19.02 -11.87 8.31
C ARG A 180 -18.96 -10.75 9.34
N LYS A 181 -17.87 -9.98 9.37
CA LYS A 181 -17.73 -8.83 10.28
C LYS A 181 -18.77 -7.74 10.01
N GLU A 182 -19.01 -7.40 8.75
CA GLU A 182 -20.02 -6.42 8.37
C GLU A 182 -21.44 -6.85 8.80
N ARG A 183 -21.76 -8.16 8.70
CA ARG A 183 -23.05 -8.70 9.20
C ARG A 183 -23.15 -8.62 10.72
N GLU A 184 -22.09 -8.99 11.43
CA GLU A 184 -22.04 -8.92 12.90
C GLU A 184 -22.17 -7.47 13.41
N GLU A 185 -21.48 -6.51 12.77
CA GLU A 185 -21.57 -5.08 13.08
C GLU A 185 -22.98 -4.54 12.82
N HIS A 186 -23.57 -4.85 11.66
CA HIS A 186 -24.92 -4.42 11.33
C HIS A 186 -25.97 -5.04 12.28
N GLU A 187 -25.83 -6.31 12.66
CA GLU A 187 -26.72 -6.93 13.66
C GLU A 187 -26.59 -6.24 15.02
N LYS A 188 -25.36 -5.92 15.43
CA LYS A 188 -25.08 -5.19 16.67
C LYS A 188 -25.75 -3.81 16.64
N GLU A 189 -25.56 -3.03 15.59
CA GLU A 189 -26.19 -1.72 15.40
C GLU A 189 -27.73 -1.80 15.44
N GLN A 190 -28.32 -2.79 14.75
CA GLN A 190 -29.78 -2.99 14.80
C GLN A 190 -30.28 -3.38 16.18
N LYS A 191 -29.51 -4.17 16.93
CA LYS A 191 -29.85 -4.54 18.31
C LYS A 191 -29.78 -3.31 19.21
N GLU A 192 -28.72 -2.51 19.10
CA GLU A 192 -28.56 -1.24 19.83
C GLU A 192 -29.71 -0.27 19.52
N ARG A 193 -30.06 -0.11 18.23
CA ARG A 193 -31.18 0.72 17.81
C ARG A 193 -32.51 0.26 18.43
N ARG A 194 -32.82 -1.04 18.35
CA ARG A 194 -34.03 -1.61 18.96
C ARG A 194 -34.05 -1.41 20.48
N MET A 195 -32.90 -1.53 21.14
CA MET A 195 -32.79 -1.30 22.58
C MET A 195 -33.05 0.18 22.94
N ARG A 196 -32.51 1.13 22.16
CA ARG A 196 -32.74 2.58 22.35
C ARG A 196 -34.16 3.04 22.02
N GLU A 197 -34.81 2.38 21.06
CA GLU A 197 -36.24 2.60 20.75
C GLU A 197 -37.14 2.12 21.90
N GLY A 198 -36.71 1.12 22.67
CA GLY A 198 -37.40 0.65 23.88
C GLY A 198 -37.28 1.58 25.10
N LEU A 199 -36.47 2.65 25.01
CA LEU A 199 -36.37 3.68 26.03
C LEU A 199 -37.36 4.81 25.73
N PHE A 200 -38.17 5.16 26.71
CA PHE A 200 -39.20 6.20 26.58
C PHE A 200 -39.36 6.99 27.87
N TRP A 201 -39.83 8.22 27.74
CA TRP A 201 -40.10 9.09 28.88
C TRP A 201 -41.44 8.75 29.52
N THR A 202 -41.48 8.74 30.85
CA THR A 202 -42.70 8.54 31.64
C THR A 202 -42.82 9.62 32.70
N GLY A 203 -44.05 9.91 33.15
CA GLY A 203 -44.28 10.96 34.13
C GLY A 203 -43.87 12.35 33.62
N PHE A 204 -43.88 12.55 32.29
CA PHE A 204 -43.58 13.86 31.72
C PHE A 204 -44.63 14.87 32.18
N GLY A 205 -44.17 15.92 32.84
CA GLY A 205 -45.04 16.98 33.31
C GLY A 205 -44.31 18.28 33.55
N PRO A 206 -45.04 19.41 33.46
CA PRO A 206 -44.53 20.69 33.94
C PRO A 206 -44.31 20.61 35.45
N SER A 207 -43.24 21.23 35.92
CA SER A 207 -42.95 21.48 37.33
C SER A 207 -43.19 22.98 37.60
N GLN A 208 -42.36 23.61 38.43
CA GLN A 208 -42.46 25.02 38.80
C GLN A 208 -41.81 25.96 37.76
N CYS A 209 -42.17 27.25 37.80
CA CYS A 209 -41.45 28.28 37.07
C CYS A 209 -40.14 28.59 37.81
N VAL A 210 -39.03 28.58 37.06
CA VAL A 210 -37.69 28.79 37.63
C VAL A 210 -37.17 30.19 37.37
N LYS A 211 -37.55 30.81 36.24
CA LYS A 211 -37.17 32.18 35.84
C LYS A 211 -38.31 32.80 35.02
N TYR A 212 -38.22 34.10 34.76
CA TYR A 212 -39.13 34.79 33.85
C TYR A 212 -39.21 34.07 32.49
N GLY A 213 -40.41 33.66 32.11
CA GLY A 213 -40.67 32.93 30.87
C GLY A 213 -40.02 31.54 30.80
N THR A 214 -39.51 31.00 31.92
CA THR A 214 -38.83 29.70 31.94
C THR A 214 -39.49 28.72 32.91
N ARG A 215 -39.91 27.57 32.39
CA ARG A 215 -40.51 26.48 33.17
C ARG A 215 -39.57 25.29 33.26
N GLU A 216 -39.52 24.67 34.44
CA GLU A 216 -38.88 23.36 34.60
C GLU A 216 -39.86 22.25 34.19
N TYR A 217 -39.39 21.32 33.38
CA TYR A 217 -40.08 20.06 33.08
C TYR A 217 -39.28 18.91 33.66
N SER A 218 -39.97 17.85 34.05
CA SER A 218 -39.33 16.62 34.48
C SER A 218 -40.00 15.39 33.91
N ALA A 219 -39.22 14.31 33.76
CA ALA A 219 -39.69 13.01 33.30
C ALA A 219 -38.69 11.94 33.72
N THR A 220 -39.19 10.74 34.03
CA THR A 220 -38.36 9.58 34.35
C THR A 220 -38.13 8.75 33.10
N LEU A 221 -36.87 8.37 32.85
CA LEU A 221 -36.54 7.46 31.76
C LEU A 221 -37.01 6.05 32.12
N ALA A 222 -37.99 5.55 31.38
CA ALA A 222 -38.50 4.19 31.49
C ALA A 222 -38.02 3.33 30.33
N GLY A 223 -38.21 2.01 30.50
CA GLY A 223 -37.67 0.99 29.62
C GLY A 223 -36.54 0.22 30.30
N ARG A 224 -36.10 -0.85 29.65
CA ARG A 224 -34.98 -1.66 30.13
C ARG A 224 -33.70 -1.14 29.47
N VAL A 225 -32.97 -0.28 30.18
CA VAL A 225 -31.59 0.06 29.79
C VAL A 225 -30.76 -1.23 29.83
N PRO A 226 -30.04 -1.59 28.76
CA PRO A 226 -29.21 -2.79 28.76
C PRO A 226 -28.10 -2.66 29.81
N LEU A 227 -27.69 -3.78 30.43
CA LEU A 227 -26.69 -3.78 31.50
C LEU A 227 -25.33 -3.17 31.09
N GLU A 228 -25.06 -3.09 29.78
CA GLU A 228 -23.81 -2.60 29.20
C GLU A 228 -23.72 -1.06 29.15
N TYR A 229 -24.84 -0.34 29.33
CA TYR A 229 -24.89 1.12 29.23
C TYR A 229 -25.16 1.76 30.58
N ASP A 230 -24.59 2.96 30.80
CA ASP A 230 -24.93 3.79 31.94
C ASP A 230 -26.31 4.45 31.73
N PRO A 231 -27.31 4.16 32.58
CA PRO A 231 -28.62 4.80 32.49
C PRO A 231 -28.54 6.33 32.47
N ARG A 232 -27.55 6.93 33.14
CA ARG A 232 -27.39 8.38 33.21
C ARG A 232 -26.94 8.98 31.88
N GLU A 233 -26.05 8.33 31.14
CA GLU A 233 -25.64 8.77 29.81
C GLU A 233 -26.78 8.67 28.80
N GLU A 234 -27.53 7.56 28.82
CA GLU A 234 -28.70 7.39 27.95
C GLU A 234 -29.81 8.41 28.27
N CYS A 235 -29.92 8.86 29.53
CA CYS A 235 -30.80 9.95 29.91
C CYS A 235 -30.42 11.29 29.24
N TYR A 236 -29.13 11.65 29.19
CA TYR A 236 -28.69 12.89 28.53
C TYR A 236 -28.84 12.85 27.01
N GLU A 237 -28.67 11.68 26.40
CA GLU A 237 -28.73 11.55 24.96
C GLU A 237 -30.17 11.51 24.43
N LYS A 238 -31.10 10.98 25.22
CA LYS A 238 -32.50 10.84 24.81
C LYS A 238 -33.19 12.21 24.76
N THR A 239 -33.79 12.51 23.62
CA THR A 239 -34.56 13.74 23.40
C THR A 239 -36.04 13.55 23.73
N ILE A 240 -36.73 14.65 24.02
CA ILE A 240 -38.20 14.73 24.10
C ILE A 240 -38.70 15.94 23.30
N GLU A 241 -39.94 15.86 22.80
CA GLU A 241 -40.59 16.98 22.12
C GLU A 241 -41.37 17.83 23.12
N ILE A 242 -41.00 19.10 23.28
CA ILE A 242 -41.70 20.08 24.13
C ILE A 242 -42.03 21.28 23.25
N HIS A 243 -43.31 21.65 23.19
CA HIS A 243 -43.84 22.71 22.31
C HIS A 243 -43.36 22.59 20.85
N GLY A 244 -43.32 21.37 20.30
CA GLY A 244 -42.91 21.11 18.92
C GLY A 244 -41.40 21.18 18.67
N ARG A 245 -40.57 21.29 19.72
CA ARG A 245 -39.09 21.31 19.61
C ARG A 245 -38.49 20.11 20.31
N SER A 246 -37.53 19.45 19.66
CA SER A 246 -36.77 18.35 20.24
C SER A 246 -35.66 18.88 21.13
N VAL A 247 -35.71 18.58 22.43
CA VAL A 247 -34.77 19.08 23.44
C VAL A 247 -34.15 17.94 24.25
N LYS A 248 -32.86 18.09 24.55
CA LYS A 248 -32.12 17.20 25.47
C LYS A 248 -32.23 17.73 26.91
N PRO A 249 -32.25 16.85 27.92
CA PRO A 249 -32.29 17.30 29.30
C PRO A 249 -31.00 18.00 29.69
N ILE A 250 -31.14 19.01 30.53
CA ILE A 250 -30.01 19.78 31.07
C ILE A 250 -29.39 19.02 32.25
N ARG A 251 -30.19 18.21 32.94
CA ARG A 251 -29.77 17.47 34.12
C ARG A 251 -30.47 16.11 34.17
N CYS A 252 -29.70 15.09 34.53
CA CYS A 252 -30.19 13.75 34.85
C CYS A 252 -29.75 13.37 36.25
N ASP A 253 -30.71 13.27 37.18
CA ASP A 253 -30.51 12.87 38.56
C ASP A 253 -30.74 11.35 38.71
N GLU A 254 -29.97 10.71 39.59
CA GLU A 254 -29.97 9.25 39.76
C GLU A 254 -31.21 8.70 40.51
N GLN A 255 -32.12 9.58 40.95
CA GLN A 255 -33.04 9.28 42.04
C GLN A 255 -34.52 9.35 41.67
N ASP A 256 -35.01 8.26 41.07
CA ASP A 256 -36.32 7.68 41.37
C ASP A 256 -36.12 6.60 42.45
N THR A 257 -37.10 6.37 43.33
CA THR A 257 -37.24 5.18 44.19
C THR A 257 -36.89 3.83 43.53
N CYS A 258 -37.01 3.72 42.21
CA CYS A 258 -36.71 2.53 41.42
C CYS A 258 -35.31 2.56 40.74
N GLY A 259 -34.46 3.54 41.05
CA GLY A 259 -33.12 3.68 40.47
C GLY A 259 -33.13 4.07 38.98
N ARG A 260 -34.21 4.69 38.50
CA ARG A 260 -34.31 5.23 37.14
C ARG A 260 -33.86 6.69 37.11
N PRO A 261 -33.16 7.14 36.07
CA PRO A 261 -32.72 8.51 36.01
C PRO A 261 -33.92 9.45 35.76
N LEU A 262 -33.99 10.51 36.55
CA LEU A 262 -34.96 11.61 36.42
C LEU A 262 -34.31 12.73 35.61
N ALA A 263 -34.86 12.99 34.44
CA ALA A 263 -34.44 14.07 33.57
C ALA A 263 -35.16 15.38 33.92
N ARG A 264 -34.45 16.50 33.83
CA ARG A 264 -34.98 17.85 33.96
C ARG A 264 -34.58 18.75 32.78
N TRP A 265 -35.54 19.56 32.33
CA TRP A 265 -35.37 20.56 31.28
C TRP A 265 -35.80 21.93 31.80
N ASN A 266 -35.10 22.99 31.41
CA ASN A 266 -35.55 24.37 31.59
C ASN A 266 -35.93 24.93 30.23
N ILE A 267 -37.22 25.18 30.03
CA ILE A 267 -37.81 25.58 28.75
C ILE A 267 -38.15 27.06 28.84
N ASP A 268 -37.50 27.87 28.02
CA ASP A 268 -37.59 29.34 27.99
C ASP A 268 -38.41 29.89 26.81
N PHE A 269 -39.13 29.01 26.11
CA PHE A 269 -39.98 29.35 24.96
C PHE A 269 -41.40 28.86 25.17
N ASP A 270 -42.37 29.64 24.68
CA ASP A 270 -43.80 29.31 24.68
C ASP A 270 -44.40 29.03 26.09
N GLU A 271 -43.76 29.55 27.14
CA GLU A 271 -44.19 29.45 28.55
C GLU A 271 -44.93 30.69 29.05
N ALA A 272 -46.06 31.02 28.42
CA ALA A 272 -46.87 32.19 28.82
C ALA A 272 -47.28 32.17 30.30
N ALA A 273 -47.47 30.98 30.89
CA ALA A 273 -47.83 30.82 32.29
C ALA A 273 -46.68 31.15 33.28
N CYS A 274 -45.41 31.13 32.83
CA CYS A 274 -44.26 31.57 33.62
C CYS A 274 -43.85 33.02 33.34
N THR A 275 -44.71 33.78 32.64
CA THR A 275 -44.49 35.19 32.38
C THR A 275 -45.13 36.02 33.49
N THR A 276 -44.32 36.48 34.43
CA THR A 276 -44.73 37.44 35.47
C THR A 276 -44.75 38.86 34.92
N TRP A 277 -45.42 39.77 35.63
CA TRP A 277 -45.36 41.19 35.30
C TRP A 277 -45.32 42.04 36.56
N TRP A 278 -44.86 43.27 36.40
CA TRP A 278 -44.85 44.24 37.48
C TRP A 278 -46.21 44.94 37.58
N GLY A 279 -46.71 45.09 38.79
CA GLY A 279 -47.87 45.93 39.08
C GLY A 279 -47.55 47.42 38.93
N TYR A 280 -48.26 48.26 39.68
CA TYR A 280 -48.02 49.70 39.64
C TYR A 280 -46.66 50.06 40.25
N PHE A 281 -45.88 50.89 39.55
CA PHE A 281 -44.61 51.41 40.04
C PHE A 281 -44.83 52.58 41.01
N HIS A 282 -44.45 52.38 42.27
CA HIS A 282 -44.43 53.39 43.30
C HIS A 282 -43.09 54.13 43.29
N ASP A 283 -43.14 55.43 42.94
CA ASP A 283 -42.01 56.34 43.10
C ASP A 283 -41.81 56.66 44.58
N LYS A 284 -40.66 56.27 45.15
CA LYS A 284 -40.30 56.55 46.54
C LYS A 284 -39.45 57.81 46.69
N GLY A 285 -39.22 58.54 45.61
CA GLY A 285 -38.40 59.74 45.57
C GLY A 285 -36.91 59.44 45.43
N CYS A 286 -36.11 60.48 45.68
CA CYS A 286 -34.65 60.41 45.59
C CYS A 286 -34.09 59.62 46.78
N TYR A 287 -33.32 58.57 46.48
CA TYR A 287 -32.69 57.70 47.47
C TYR A 287 -31.23 58.07 47.71
N SER A 288 -30.52 58.47 46.64
CA SER A 288 -29.16 59.01 46.71
C SER A 288 -28.94 60.03 45.59
N THR A 289 -27.84 60.79 45.65
CA THR A 289 -27.50 61.78 44.61
C THR A 289 -27.46 61.10 43.23
N GLY A 290 -28.30 61.60 42.31
CA GLY A 290 -28.47 61.07 40.96
C GLY A 290 -29.32 59.80 40.85
N LYS A 291 -29.91 59.28 41.92
CA LYS A 291 -30.71 58.04 41.92
C LYS A 291 -32.10 58.23 42.52
N ARG A 292 -33.11 57.73 41.81
CA ARG A 292 -34.51 57.67 42.26
C ARG A 292 -34.94 56.23 42.46
N HIS A 293 -35.62 55.96 43.57
CA HIS A 293 -36.03 54.62 43.94
C HIS A 293 -37.47 54.33 43.52
N PHE A 294 -37.67 53.20 42.84
CA PHE A 294 -38.98 52.70 42.43
C PHE A 294 -39.22 51.31 43.02
N GLU A 295 -40.46 51.05 43.40
CA GLU A 295 -40.92 49.74 43.88
C GLU A 295 -42.15 49.29 43.11
N ALA A 296 -42.24 48.02 42.74
CA ALA A 296 -43.45 47.44 42.17
C ALA A 296 -43.68 46.02 42.67
N PRO A 297 -44.93 45.62 42.98
CA PRO A 297 -45.22 44.25 43.33
C PRO A 297 -45.09 43.35 42.08
N LEU A 298 -44.58 42.14 42.25
CA LEU A 298 -44.53 41.11 41.23
C LEU A 298 -45.87 40.36 41.21
N GLU A 299 -46.51 40.32 40.05
CA GLU A 299 -47.81 39.68 39.83
C GLU A 299 -47.66 38.39 39.00
N ASN A 300 -48.69 37.55 39.03
CA ASN A 300 -48.75 36.24 38.34
C ASN A 300 -47.72 35.20 38.80
N LEU A 301 -47.28 35.32 40.05
CA LEU A 301 -46.42 34.34 40.69
C LEU A 301 -47.24 33.16 41.24
N GLN A 302 -46.84 31.92 40.95
CA GLN A 302 -47.47 30.74 41.55
C GLN A 302 -46.89 30.48 42.95
N SER A 303 -47.68 29.84 43.82
CA SER A 303 -47.28 29.62 45.23
C SER A 303 -46.05 28.74 45.39
N GLU A 304 -45.77 27.85 44.43
CA GLU A 304 -44.66 26.90 44.47
C GLU A 304 -43.42 27.39 43.70
N ASP A 305 -43.49 28.56 43.06
CA ASP A 305 -42.41 29.04 42.21
C ASP A 305 -41.19 29.53 43.00
N HIS A 306 -40.02 29.49 42.36
CA HIS A 306 -38.79 30.10 42.85
C HIS A 306 -38.81 31.62 42.68
N TRP A 307 -39.63 32.29 43.51
CA TRP A 307 -39.96 33.71 43.35
C TRP A 307 -38.76 34.64 43.30
N ARG A 308 -37.65 34.32 43.99
CA ARG A 308 -36.44 35.15 43.99
C ARG A 308 -35.80 35.16 42.61
N ASP A 309 -35.70 33.99 41.98
CA ASP A 309 -35.10 33.84 40.65
C ASP A 309 -36.01 34.46 39.57
N ILE A 310 -37.33 34.29 39.71
CA ILE A 310 -38.30 34.94 38.83
C ILE A 310 -38.24 36.47 38.99
N CYS A 311 -38.26 36.98 40.22
CA CYS A 311 -38.13 38.42 40.49
C CYS A 311 -36.85 39.00 39.88
N GLY A 312 -35.71 38.31 40.09
CA GLY A 312 -34.41 38.73 39.56
C GLY A 312 -34.27 38.62 38.05
N THR A 313 -35.21 38.02 37.34
CA THR A 313 -35.18 37.85 35.88
C THR A 313 -36.37 38.48 35.15
N THR A 314 -37.34 39.05 35.89
CA THR A 314 -38.52 39.69 35.31
C THR A 314 -38.15 41.09 34.79
N PRO A 315 -38.25 41.37 33.49
CA PRO A 315 -37.89 42.66 32.93
C PRO A 315 -38.91 43.74 33.27
N ALA A 316 -38.48 45.00 33.27
CA ALA A 316 -39.31 46.17 33.53
C ALA A 316 -39.02 47.29 32.52
N ALA A 317 -40.02 48.13 32.26
CA ALA A 317 -39.84 49.39 31.54
C ALA A 317 -40.25 50.55 32.46
N ILE A 318 -39.29 51.35 32.90
CA ILE A 318 -39.50 52.48 33.82
C ILE A 318 -39.08 53.76 33.11
N ARG A 319 -40.01 54.71 32.96
CA ARG A 319 -39.78 55.98 32.22
C ARG A 319 -39.18 55.75 30.82
N ASN A 320 -39.69 54.74 30.10
CA ASN A 320 -39.21 54.30 28.77
C ASN A 320 -37.78 53.74 28.73
N VAL A 321 -37.18 53.43 29.88
CA VAL A 321 -35.90 52.72 29.97
C VAL A 321 -36.16 51.25 30.31
N TYR A 322 -35.57 50.35 29.52
CA TYR A 322 -35.68 48.91 29.73
C TYR A 322 -34.65 48.42 30.75
N TYR A 323 -35.10 47.60 31.69
CA TYR A 323 -34.30 46.91 32.69
C TYR A 323 -34.53 45.41 32.56
N SER A 324 -33.45 44.63 32.43
CA SER A 324 -33.54 43.17 32.37
C SER A 324 -33.94 42.54 33.72
N SER A 325 -33.72 43.25 34.82
CA SER A 325 -33.98 42.81 36.18
C SER A 325 -34.11 43.99 37.14
N PRO A 326 -34.75 43.83 38.31
CA PRO A 326 -34.67 44.79 39.40
C PRO A 326 -33.25 44.88 39.99
N THR A 327 -32.94 46.00 40.65
CA THR A 327 -31.73 46.18 41.45
C THR A 327 -31.72 45.23 42.64
N SER A 328 -32.88 45.02 43.28
CA SER A 328 -33.04 44.03 44.34
C SER A 328 -34.49 43.54 44.45
N CYS A 329 -34.66 42.42 45.14
CA CYS A 329 -35.95 41.76 45.35
C CYS A 329 -36.21 41.62 46.86
N ALA A 330 -37.43 41.92 47.29
CA ALA A 330 -37.82 41.81 48.70
C ALA A 330 -39.22 41.21 48.85
N GLU A 331 -39.47 40.70 50.06
CA GLU A 331 -40.78 40.21 50.48
C GLU A 331 -41.23 41.00 51.69
N TRP A 332 -42.39 41.66 51.57
CA TRP A 332 -43.06 42.30 52.69
C TRP A 332 -44.57 42.23 52.52
N GLY A 333 -45.27 42.00 53.63
CA GLY A 333 -46.73 41.85 53.64
C GLY A 333 -47.24 40.66 52.80
N GLY A 334 -46.45 39.59 52.68
CA GLY A 334 -46.78 38.40 51.87
C GLY A 334 -46.73 38.60 50.35
N ARG A 335 -46.32 39.78 49.89
CA ARG A 335 -46.12 40.10 48.46
C ARG A 335 -44.63 40.12 48.14
N LYS A 336 -44.30 39.79 46.89
CA LYS A 336 -42.93 39.90 46.37
C LYS A 336 -42.81 41.20 45.59
N TRP A 337 -41.69 41.90 45.78
CA TRP A 337 -41.46 43.23 45.24
C TRP A 337 -40.12 43.30 44.53
N GLY A 338 -40.11 44.00 43.39
CA GLY A 338 -38.90 44.46 42.73
C GLY A 338 -38.60 45.90 43.14
N MET A 339 -37.31 46.22 43.27
CA MET A 339 -36.80 47.54 43.59
C MET A 339 -35.81 47.97 42.52
N TRP A 340 -35.88 49.23 42.06
CA TRP A 340 -34.98 49.80 41.06
C TRP A 340 -34.42 51.14 41.53
N ASP A 341 -33.10 51.29 41.41
CA ASP A 341 -32.40 52.56 41.58
C ASP A 341 -32.08 53.16 40.21
N VAL A 342 -33.01 53.98 39.71
CA VAL A 342 -33.00 54.58 38.38
C VAL A 342 -32.21 55.88 38.39
N ASP A 343 -31.35 56.09 37.39
CA ASP A 343 -30.63 57.36 37.23
C ASP A 343 -31.62 58.51 36.97
N ASP A 344 -31.55 59.54 37.81
CA ASP A 344 -32.39 60.72 37.73
C ASP A 344 -31.58 61.96 38.13
N GLY A 345 -31.23 62.78 37.13
CA GLY A 345 -30.48 64.02 37.34
C GLY A 345 -31.23 65.09 38.15
N SER A 346 -32.52 64.89 38.44
CA SER A 346 -33.28 65.78 39.34
C SER A 346 -33.02 65.49 40.83
N CYS A 347 -32.37 64.37 41.16
CA CYS A 347 -32.02 64.01 42.53
C CYS A 347 -30.66 64.61 42.92
N ALA A 348 -30.69 65.71 43.68
CA ALA A 348 -29.51 66.40 44.20
C ALA A 348 -29.05 65.83 45.55
#